data_AF-H1W4Z7-F1
#
_entry.id   AF-H1W4Z7-F1
#
_cell.length_a   1.000
_cell.length_b   1.000
_cell.length_c   1.000
_cell.angle_alpha   90.00
_cell.angle_beta   90.00
_cell.angle_gamma   90.00
#
_symmetry.space_group_name_H-M   'P 1'
#
loop_
_entity.id
_entity.type
_entity.pdbx_description
1 polymer ?
#
loop_
_entity_poly.entity_id
_entity_poly.type
_entity_poly.pdbx_seq_one_letter_code
_entity_poly.pdbx_strand_id
1 'polypeptide(L)'
;MELLLAPEEKPVGKLENASLSRFSLDGTKLKTRMLNDGSLEGEFLIHSFTIYDSRSRDANKFRRIMTSSNKEVQQLMASITMSGGQERSLIAIVTVDSPRIIFALDYLFAIQNFVMVGLQPQDPSPGDEESLLETPEESDVDADSMQVTWSNKAKSQKSSITKETEGQQGDTDDKPQSTMSISYRVNIVDAQVILIANPLSTSSEAIVLGTKQVLLSQQHALTFQ
;
A
#
# COMPACT_ATOMS: atom_id res chain seq x y z
N MET A 1 7.80 8.40 -17.52
CA MET A 1 8.72 7.63 -16.66
C MET A 1 10.05 8.35 -16.46
N GLU A 2 10.12 9.69 -16.57
CA GLU A 2 11.39 10.41 -16.37
C GLU A 2 11.91 10.26 -14.93
N LEU A 3 11.06 10.20 -13.89
CA LEU A 3 11.51 9.97 -12.51
C LEU A 3 12.15 8.59 -12.25
N LEU A 4 11.82 7.59 -13.07
CA LEU A 4 12.29 6.20 -12.91
C LEU A 4 13.42 5.83 -13.87
N LEU A 5 13.56 6.58 -14.96
CA LEU A 5 14.52 6.34 -16.03
C LEU A 5 15.51 7.51 -16.19
N ALA A 6 15.41 8.53 -15.33
CA ALA A 6 16.36 9.63 -15.31
C ALA A 6 17.75 9.08 -14.98
N PRO A 7 18.78 9.54 -15.70
CA PRO A 7 20.15 9.31 -15.28
C PRO A 7 20.37 9.89 -13.88
N GLU A 8 21.13 9.17 -13.06
CA GLU A 8 21.57 9.68 -11.76
C GLU A 8 22.18 11.08 -11.93
N GLU A 9 21.82 11.97 -11.00
CA GLU A 9 22.28 13.37 -10.93
C GLU A 9 21.90 14.31 -12.09
N LYS A 10 20.91 13.96 -12.91
CA LYS A 10 20.35 14.90 -13.90
C LYS A 10 19.03 15.49 -13.45
N PRO A 11 18.72 16.76 -13.82
CA PRO A 11 17.44 17.35 -13.51
C PRO A 11 16.33 16.54 -14.18
N VAL A 12 15.38 16.10 -13.36
CA VAL A 12 14.13 15.50 -13.85
C VAL A 12 13.35 16.58 -14.58
N GLY A 13 12.80 16.25 -15.74
CA GLY A 13 12.03 17.20 -16.54
C GLY A 13 10.65 17.46 -15.92
N LYS A 14 9.67 17.70 -16.78
CA LYS A 14 8.28 17.96 -16.35
C LYS A 14 7.70 16.73 -15.65
N LEU A 15 7.15 16.91 -14.45
CA LEU A 15 6.55 15.82 -13.66
C LEU A 15 5.40 15.13 -14.42
N GLU A 16 4.72 15.87 -15.29
CA GLU A 16 3.68 15.36 -16.17
C GLU A 16 4.21 14.24 -17.08
N ASN A 17 5.46 14.33 -17.54
CA ASN A 17 6.14 13.29 -18.33
C ASN A 17 6.57 12.08 -17.49
N ALA A 18 6.61 12.24 -16.16
CA ALA A 18 6.89 11.16 -15.23
C ALA A 18 5.64 10.39 -14.78
N SER A 19 4.44 10.86 -15.11
CA SER A 19 3.18 10.22 -14.74
C SER A 19 3.05 8.79 -15.29
N LEU A 20 2.62 7.86 -14.44
CA LEU A 20 2.38 6.44 -14.77
C LEU A 20 0.88 6.15 -14.85
N SER A 21 0.15 6.49 -13.79
CA SER A 21 -1.28 6.21 -13.65
C SER A 21 -2.01 7.40 -13.05
N ARG A 22 -3.25 7.60 -13.47
CA ARG A 22 -4.20 8.49 -12.81
C ARG A 22 -5.36 7.67 -12.26
N PHE A 23 -5.68 7.91 -11.00
CA PHE A 23 -6.79 7.30 -10.29
C PHE A 23 -7.90 8.33 -10.12
N SER A 24 -9.14 7.94 -10.35
CA SER A 24 -10.31 8.78 -10.04
C SER A 24 -11.37 8.00 -9.29
N LEU A 25 -11.98 8.68 -8.32
CA LEU A 25 -13.04 8.17 -7.48
C LEU A 25 -14.26 9.05 -7.71
N ASP A 26 -15.31 8.46 -8.27
CA ASP A 26 -16.54 9.16 -8.59
C ASP A 26 -17.65 8.68 -7.64
N GLY A 27 -18.49 9.62 -7.20
CA GLY A 27 -19.64 9.32 -6.35
C GLY A 27 -19.28 8.74 -4.98
N THR A 28 -18.22 9.26 -4.35
CA THR A 28 -17.77 8.85 -3.02
C THR A 28 -18.74 9.30 -1.93
N LYS A 29 -19.11 8.39 -1.03
CA LYS A 29 -19.91 8.69 0.16
C LYS A 29 -19.23 8.09 1.39
N LEU A 30 -19.18 8.86 2.46
CA LEU A 30 -18.72 8.40 3.77
C LEU A 30 -19.85 8.63 4.77
N LYS A 31 -20.26 7.57 5.46
CA LYS A 31 -21.13 7.64 6.63
C LYS A 31 -20.33 7.18 7.83
N THR A 32 -20.51 7.85 8.94
CA THR A 32 -19.88 7.48 10.20
C THR A 32 -20.87 7.68 11.33
N ARG A 33 -20.80 6.79 12.31
CA ARG A 33 -21.58 6.85 13.54
C ARG A 33 -20.64 6.49 14.69
N MET A 34 -20.63 7.32 15.72
CA MET A 34 -19.95 7.04 16.97
C MET A 34 -21.02 6.91 18.06
N LEU A 35 -20.93 5.88 18.88
CA LEU A 35 -21.85 5.66 20.00
C LEU A 35 -21.23 6.19 21.30
N ASN A 36 -22.07 6.36 22.32
CA ASN A 36 -21.66 6.90 23.62
C ASN A 36 -20.70 5.98 24.40
N ASP A 37 -20.62 4.70 24.02
CA ASP A 37 -19.68 3.71 24.59
C ASP A 37 -18.28 3.76 23.95
N GLY A 38 -18.07 4.66 22.99
CA GLY A 38 -16.82 4.82 22.25
C GLY A 38 -16.65 3.88 21.05
N SER A 39 -17.69 3.10 20.71
CA SER A 39 -17.69 2.33 19.46
C SER A 39 -17.88 3.23 18.24
N LEU A 40 -17.33 2.78 17.11
CA LEU A 40 -17.30 3.50 15.84
C LEU A 40 -17.80 2.58 14.71
N GLU A 41 -18.75 3.08 13.93
CA GLU A 41 -19.15 2.51 12.64
C GLU A 41 -18.77 3.50 11.53
N GLY A 42 -18.23 2.97 10.44
CA GLY A 42 -17.95 3.72 9.22
C GLY A 42 -18.38 2.92 8.00
N GLU A 43 -18.97 3.59 7.02
CA GLU A 43 -19.35 3.04 5.73
C GLU A 43 -18.82 3.97 4.64
N PHE A 44 -18.01 3.43 3.75
CA PHE A 44 -17.38 4.12 2.64
C PHE A 44 -17.81 3.47 1.33
N LEU A 45 -18.47 4.25 0.48
CA LEU A 45 -19.03 3.81 -0.78
C LEU A 45 -18.36 4.59 -1.90
N ILE A 46 -17.95 3.90 -2.95
CA ILE A 46 -17.47 4.51 -4.19
C ILE A 46 -18.33 3.98 -5.32
N HIS A 47 -18.96 4.90 -6.04
CA HIS A 47 -19.79 4.55 -7.18
C HIS A 47 -18.94 4.00 -8.33
N SER A 48 -17.86 4.70 -8.69
CA SER A 48 -16.93 4.26 -9.73
C SER A 48 -15.49 4.59 -9.35
N PHE A 49 -14.61 3.62 -9.54
CA PHE A 49 -13.16 3.75 -9.45
C PHE A 49 -12.55 3.49 -10.83
N THR A 50 -11.87 4.51 -11.36
CA THR A 50 -11.26 4.45 -12.69
C THR A 50 -9.75 4.57 -12.57
N ILE A 51 -9.04 3.72 -13.31
CA ILE A 51 -7.59 3.77 -13.45
C ILE A 51 -7.28 4.10 -14.90
N TYR A 52 -6.41 5.08 -15.12
CA TYR A 52 -6.00 5.54 -16.44
C TYR A 52 -4.47 5.55 -16.59
N ASP A 53 -3.96 5.06 -17.72
CA ASP A 53 -2.56 5.11 -18.13
C ASP A 53 -2.23 6.52 -18.62
N SER A 54 -1.52 7.27 -17.78
CA SER A 54 -1.13 8.66 -18.04
C SER A 54 0.23 8.80 -18.71
N ARG A 55 0.89 7.69 -19.10
CA ARG A 55 2.18 7.75 -19.80
C ARG A 55 2.05 8.54 -21.10
N SER A 56 3.02 9.39 -21.40
CA SER A 56 3.06 10.26 -22.59
C SER A 56 3.29 9.53 -23.93
N ARG A 57 3.23 8.19 -23.98
CA ARG A 57 3.39 7.43 -25.22
C ARG A 57 2.18 7.61 -26.13
N ASP A 58 2.37 8.30 -27.25
CA ASP A 58 1.29 8.80 -28.13
C ASP A 58 0.40 7.73 -28.79
N ALA A 59 0.70 6.43 -28.65
CA ALA A 59 0.04 5.39 -29.43
C ALA A 59 -0.79 4.37 -28.61
N ASN A 60 -0.82 4.44 -27.26
CA ASN A 60 -1.66 3.51 -26.48
C ASN A 60 -3.16 3.83 -26.66
N LYS A 61 -3.91 2.90 -27.24
CA LYS A 61 -5.38 3.00 -27.45
C LYS A 61 -6.20 2.49 -26.27
N PHE A 62 -5.59 1.75 -25.34
CA PHE A 62 -6.22 1.17 -24.15
C PHE A 62 -5.75 1.87 -22.87
N ARG A 63 -5.83 3.20 -22.85
CA ARG A 63 -5.40 3.98 -21.67
C ARG A 63 -6.32 3.82 -20.48
N ARG A 64 -7.57 3.41 -20.68
CA ARG A 64 -8.53 3.23 -19.59
C ARG A 64 -8.41 1.80 -19.05
N ILE A 65 -7.63 1.64 -17.99
CA ILE A 65 -7.22 0.35 -17.40
C ILE A 65 -8.35 -0.25 -16.59
N MET A 66 -8.98 0.52 -15.70
CA MET A 66 -10.11 0.03 -14.93
C MET A 66 -11.29 0.95 -15.15
N THR A 67 -12.47 0.37 -15.29
CA THR A 67 -13.72 1.10 -15.45
C THR A 67 -14.81 0.44 -14.63
N SER A 68 -15.70 1.23 -14.04
CA SER A 68 -16.98 0.68 -13.62
C SER A 68 -17.73 0.11 -14.83
N SER A 69 -18.14 -1.15 -14.70
CA SER A 69 -18.95 -1.87 -15.70
C SER A 69 -20.43 -1.51 -15.59
N ASN A 70 -20.87 -0.99 -14.44
CA ASN A 70 -22.27 -0.74 -14.12
C ASN A 70 -22.48 0.64 -13.47
N LYS A 71 -23.39 1.44 -14.02
CA LYS A 71 -23.70 2.81 -13.57
C LYS A 71 -24.80 2.89 -12.52
N GLU A 72 -25.39 1.78 -12.12
CA GLU A 72 -26.51 1.75 -11.16
C GLU A 72 -26.11 1.25 -9.77
N VAL A 73 -24.97 0.54 -9.66
CA VAL A 73 -24.48 -0.05 -8.41
C VAL A 73 -23.22 0.65 -7.90
N GLN A 74 -22.85 0.38 -6.65
CA GLN A 74 -21.59 0.85 -6.07
C GLN A 74 -20.48 -0.15 -6.40
N GLN A 75 -19.41 0.29 -7.08
CA GLN A 75 -18.30 -0.59 -7.46
C GLN A 75 -17.47 -1.00 -6.24
N LEU A 76 -17.38 -0.16 -5.21
CA LEU A 76 -16.67 -0.48 -3.97
C LEU A 76 -17.49 -0.07 -2.75
N MET A 77 -17.58 -0.99 -1.81
CA MET A 77 -18.19 -0.78 -0.50
C MET A 77 -17.22 -1.24 0.58
N ALA A 78 -16.85 -0.36 1.49
CA ALA A 78 -16.03 -0.69 2.64
C ALA A 78 -16.78 -0.30 3.92
N SER A 79 -16.92 -1.24 4.86
CA SER A 79 -17.48 -0.98 6.17
C SER A 79 -16.46 -1.30 7.24
N ILE A 80 -16.34 -0.42 8.22
CA ILE A 80 -15.45 -0.53 9.37
C ILE A 80 -16.28 -0.43 10.64
N THR A 81 -16.10 -1.38 11.54
CA THR A 81 -16.76 -1.38 12.86
C THR A 81 -15.70 -1.60 13.92
N MET A 82 -15.66 -0.73 14.93
CA MET A 82 -14.73 -0.80 16.04
C MET A 82 -15.52 -0.79 17.36
N SER A 83 -15.28 -1.76 18.22
CA SER A 83 -15.88 -1.79 19.56
C SER A 83 -15.27 -0.72 20.48
N GLY A 84 -16.10 -0.21 21.41
CA GLY A 84 -15.66 0.64 22.51
C GLY A 84 -15.04 -0.17 23.65
N GLY A 85 -14.54 0.53 24.68
CA GLY A 85 -13.94 -0.09 25.87
C GLY A 85 -12.42 -0.30 25.82
N GLN A 86 -11.90 -1.06 26.78
CA GLN A 86 -10.46 -1.34 26.94
C GLN A 86 -9.96 -2.41 25.96
N GLU A 87 -10.80 -3.39 25.64
CA GLU A 87 -10.55 -4.41 24.62
C GLU A 87 -11.25 -4.01 23.33
N ARG A 88 -10.49 -3.53 22.35
CA ARG A 88 -11.04 -3.08 21.07
C ARG A 88 -11.03 -4.22 20.06
N SER A 89 -12.11 -4.35 19.31
CA SER A 89 -12.21 -5.25 18.17
C SER A 89 -12.58 -4.45 16.94
N LEU A 90 -11.78 -4.60 15.89
CA LEU A 90 -11.96 -3.96 14.60
C LEU A 90 -12.38 -5.00 13.57
N ILE A 91 -13.48 -4.74 12.87
CA ILE A 91 -13.94 -5.53 11.74
C ILE A 91 -13.96 -4.64 10.51
N ALA A 92 -13.18 -5.00 9.49
CA ALA A 92 -13.14 -4.31 8.20
C ALA A 92 -13.69 -5.24 7.10
N ILE A 93 -14.77 -4.86 6.44
CA ILE A 93 -15.31 -5.61 5.30
C ILE A 93 -15.18 -4.73 4.07
N VAL A 94 -14.57 -5.27 3.02
CA VAL A 94 -14.41 -4.61 1.72
C VAL A 94 -15.06 -5.49 0.67
N THR A 95 -15.94 -4.92 -0.12
CA THR A 95 -16.56 -5.58 -1.28
C THR A 95 -16.26 -4.78 -2.52
N VAL A 96 -15.79 -5.47 -3.56
CA VAL A 96 -15.55 -4.91 -4.89
C VAL A 96 -16.42 -5.66 -5.89
N ASP A 97 -17.26 -4.93 -6.60
CA ASP A 97 -18.23 -5.49 -7.55
C ASP A 97 -17.74 -5.34 -9.00
N SER A 98 -17.78 -6.45 -9.72
CA SER A 98 -17.38 -6.62 -11.12
C SER A 98 -16.18 -5.79 -11.58
N PRO A 99 -15.02 -5.83 -10.89
CA PRO A 99 -13.85 -5.07 -11.32
C PRO A 99 -13.34 -5.64 -12.64
N ARG A 100 -13.40 -4.81 -13.70
CA ARG A 100 -12.79 -5.11 -15.00
C ARG A 100 -11.52 -4.31 -15.17
N ILE A 101 -10.40 -5.02 -15.30
CA ILE A 101 -9.07 -4.42 -15.43
C ILE A 101 -8.45 -4.86 -16.75
N ILE A 102 -8.00 -3.91 -17.55
CA ILE A 102 -7.37 -4.08 -18.84
C ILE A 102 -5.92 -3.64 -18.70
N PHE A 103 -5.01 -4.60 -18.83
CA PHE A 103 -3.58 -4.38 -18.79
C PHE A 103 -2.95 -4.60 -20.16
N ALA A 104 -2.10 -3.66 -20.56
CA ALA A 104 -1.09 -3.93 -21.57
C ALA A 104 0.17 -4.46 -20.89
N LEU A 105 0.88 -5.40 -21.54
CA LEU A 105 2.08 -6.00 -20.95
C LEU A 105 3.15 -4.95 -20.59
N ASP A 106 3.33 -3.94 -21.46
CA ASP A 106 4.30 -2.86 -21.22
C ASP A 106 3.94 -2.00 -20.00
N TYR A 107 2.66 -1.85 -19.69
CA TYR A 107 2.17 -1.13 -18.52
C TYR A 107 2.40 -1.92 -17.22
N LEU A 108 2.24 -3.25 -17.26
CA LEU A 108 2.56 -4.11 -16.11
C LEU A 108 4.03 -4.03 -15.72
N PHE A 109 4.94 -4.07 -16.70
CA PHE A 109 6.38 -3.91 -16.42
C PHE A 109 6.70 -2.52 -15.86
N ALA A 110 6.01 -1.47 -16.31
CA ALA A 110 6.18 -0.13 -15.76
C ALA A 110 5.72 -0.02 -14.30
N ILE A 111 4.58 -0.63 -13.93
CA ILE A 111 4.12 -0.71 -12.54
C ILE A 111 5.10 -1.51 -11.70
N GLN A 112 5.51 -2.69 -12.18
CA GLN A 112 6.45 -3.54 -11.46
C GLN A 112 7.75 -2.80 -11.15
N ASN A 113 8.33 -2.13 -12.16
CA ASN A 113 9.55 -1.35 -11.98
C ASN A 113 9.35 -0.20 -10.97
N PHE A 114 8.21 0.51 -11.06
CA PHE A 114 7.87 1.57 -10.11
C PHE A 114 7.83 1.07 -8.66
N VAL A 115 7.16 -0.06 -8.42
CA VAL A 115 7.05 -0.64 -7.08
C VAL A 115 8.40 -1.15 -6.59
N MET A 116 9.17 -1.83 -7.44
CA MET A 116 10.48 -2.38 -7.06
C MET A 116 11.47 -1.28 -6.69
N VAL A 117 11.61 -0.24 -7.50
CA VAL A 117 12.50 0.89 -7.20
C VAL A 117 12.02 1.66 -5.97
N GLY A 118 10.71 1.88 -5.83
CA GLY A 118 10.15 2.63 -4.70
C GLY A 118 10.24 1.91 -3.35
N LEU A 119 10.43 0.58 -3.35
CA LEU A 119 10.52 -0.24 -2.14
C LEU A 119 11.93 -0.79 -1.86
N GLN A 120 12.93 -0.41 -2.67
CA GLN A 120 14.32 -0.77 -2.38
C GLN A 120 14.75 -0.16 -1.04
N PRO A 121 15.35 -0.96 -0.13
CA PRO A 121 16.00 -0.41 1.05
C PRO A 121 17.05 0.59 0.61
N GLN A 122 17.03 1.81 1.13
CA GLN A 122 18.11 2.74 0.87
C GLN A 122 19.35 2.23 1.59
N ASP A 123 20.38 1.88 0.83
CA ASP A 123 21.70 1.67 1.40
C ASP A 123 22.14 2.98 2.07
N PRO A 124 22.66 2.96 3.31
CA PRO A 124 23.17 4.16 3.94
C PRO A 124 24.22 4.78 3.01
N SER A 125 23.97 6.01 2.59
CA SER A 125 24.90 6.77 1.75
C SER A 125 26.26 6.85 2.47
N PRO A 126 27.39 6.57 1.80
CA PRO A 126 28.72 6.66 2.39
C PRO A 126 29.20 8.11 2.64
N GLY A 127 28.27 9.07 2.77
CA GLY A 127 28.56 10.50 2.96
C GLY A 127 28.50 10.99 4.40
N ASP A 128 28.05 10.17 5.36
CA ASP A 128 27.92 10.57 6.77
C ASP A 128 29.11 10.14 7.66
N GLU A 129 30.20 9.61 7.09
CA GLU A 129 31.35 9.07 7.86
C GLU A 129 32.62 9.95 7.83
N GLU A 130 32.55 11.21 7.38
CA GLU A 130 33.71 12.13 7.39
C GLU A 130 34.03 12.79 8.75
N SER A 131 33.70 12.16 9.89
CA SER A 131 34.06 12.76 11.20
C SER A 131 34.63 11.83 12.26
N LEU A 132 34.98 10.58 11.97
CA LEU A 132 35.58 9.68 12.97
C LEU A 132 36.79 8.93 12.42
N LEU A 133 37.82 9.68 12.06
CA LEU A 133 39.19 9.18 11.89
C LEU A 133 39.91 9.20 13.25
N GLU A 134 39.75 8.13 14.03
CA GLU A 134 40.75 7.70 15.02
C GLU A 134 40.79 6.16 15.03
N THR A 135 41.80 5.60 14.38
CA THR A 135 42.28 4.22 14.56
C THR A 135 42.74 4.00 16.01
N PRO A 136 42.53 2.81 16.59
CA PRO A 136 43.65 1.86 16.58
C PRO A 136 43.28 0.36 16.43
N GLU A 137 44.16 -0.31 15.68
CA GLU A 137 44.76 -1.65 15.87
C GLU A 137 43.88 -2.90 16.13
N GLU A 138 43.86 -3.74 15.10
CA GLU A 138 44.12 -5.20 15.05
C GLU A 138 43.67 -6.11 16.21
N SER A 139 42.76 -7.05 15.91
CA SER A 139 42.79 -8.42 16.46
C SER A 139 42.11 -9.41 15.52
N ASP A 140 42.75 -10.57 15.40
CA ASP A 140 42.53 -11.69 14.49
C ASP A 140 41.24 -12.51 14.71
N VAL A 141 40.86 -13.19 13.61
CA VAL A 141 40.16 -14.50 13.44
C VAL A 141 38.76 -14.72 14.05
N ASP A 142 37.78 -15.03 13.18
CA ASP A 142 37.39 -16.42 12.92
C ASP A 142 36.25 -16.51 11.89
N ALA A 143 36.38 -17.51 11.02
CA ALA A 143 35.39 -17.88 10.01
C ALA A 143 34.46 -18.95 10.58
N ASP A 144 33.19 -18.64 10.79
CA ASP A 144 32.11 -19.61 10.53
C ASP A 144 30.71 -18.95 10.50
N SER A 145 29.91 -19.38 9.52
CA SER A 145 28.44 -19.44 9.54
C SER A 145 27.62 -18.15 9.73
N MET A 146 27.12 -17.56 8.63
CA MET A 146 25.97 -16.64 8.65
C MET A 146 24.72 -17.28 8.03
N GLN A 147 23.89 -17.79 8.94
CA GLN A 147 22.51 -18.18 8.78
C GLN A 147 21.64 -16.92 8.60
N VAL A 148 20.88 -16.87 7.49
CA VAL A 148 20.00 -15.75 7.16
C VAL A 148 18.80 -15.74 8.11
N THR A 149 18.81 -14.87 9.12
CA THR A 149 17.63 -14.56 9.95
C THR A 149 17.19 -13.13 9.71
N TRP A 150 16.12 -12.98 8.91
CA TRP A 150 15.44 -11.71 8.69
C TRP A 150 14.74 -11.30 9.99
N SER A 151 15.36 -10.39 10.73
CA SER A 151 14.77 -9.77 11.91
C SER A 151 14.58 -8.27 11.67
N ASN A 152 13.33 -7.88 11.41
CA ASN A 152 12.87 -6.49 11.35
C ASN A 152 13.18 -5.79 12.68
N LYS A 153 14.23 -4.97 12.72
CA LYS A 153 14.53 -4.09 13.85
C LYS A 153 14.11 -2.66 13.49
N ALA A 154 12.86 -2.33 13.80
CA ALA A 154 12.37 -0.95 13.75
C ALA A 154 13.14 -0.10 14.77
N LYS A 155 14.01 0.82 14.30
CA LYS A 155 14.63 1.84 15.13
C LYS A 155 13.61 2.96 15.36
N SER A 156 13.03 2.97 16.56
CA SER A 156 12.30 4.10 17.12
C SER A 156 13.29 5.22 17.47
N GLN A 157 13.15 6.36 16.78
CA GLN A 157 13.93 7.57 16.97
C GLN A 157 13.39 8.29 18.22
N LYS A 158 14.09 8.19 19.35
CA LYS A 158 13.74 8.89 20.59
C LYS A 158 14.62 10.12 20.72
N SER A 159 14.05 11.30 20.48
CA SER A 159 14.67 12.60 20.75
C SER A 159 14.76 12.84 22.25
N SER A 160 15.98 12.89 22.80
CA SER A 160 16.24 13.29 24.18
C SER A 160 16.46 14.80 24.26
N ILE A 161 15.49 15.52 24.82
CA ILE A 161 15.71 16.85 25.40
C ILE A 161 16.03 16.63 26.88
N THR A 162 17.25 17.01 27.25
CA THR A 162 17.79 16.93 28.61
C THR A 162 17.23 18.06 29.46
N LYS A 163 16.51 17.73 30.53
CA LYS A 163 16.37 18.57 31.73
C LYS A 163 16.35 17.67 32.96
N GLU A 164 17.45 17.67 33.69
CA GLU A 164 17.52 17.17 35.05
C GLU A 164 17.05 18.26 36.00
N THR A 165 16.18 17.93 36.96
CA THR A 165 16.32 18.28 38.41
C THR A 165 15.19 17.60 39.19
N GLU A 166 15.60 16.63 40.01
CA GLU A 166 15.14 16.23 41.35
C GLU A 166 13.64 16.22 41.73
N GLY A 167 13.19 15.07 42.26
CA GLY A 167 12.29 15.05 43.42
C GLY A 167 11.00 14.22 43.29
N GLN A 168 10.94 13.19 44.14
CA GLN A 168 9.75 12.57 44.75
C GLN A 168 8.97 11.47 44.00
N GLN A 169 8.86 10.36 44.75
CA GLN A 169 7.94 9.24 44.58
C GLN A 169 6.50 9.70 44.31
N GLY A 170 5.87 9.08 43.33
CA GLY A 170 4.44 9.22 43.06
C GLY A 170 4.00 8.17 42.04
N ASP A 171 3.40 7.11 42.55
CA ASP A 171 2.37 6.25 41.94
C ASP A 171 2.24 6.32 40.40
N THR A 172 2.85 5.37 39.69
CA THR A 172 2.53 5.17 38.26
C THR A 172 1.26 4.36 38.15
N ASP A 173 0.16 5.10 38.06
CA ASP A 173 -1.15 4.71 37.56
C ASP A 173 -0.99 3.78 36.34
N ASP A 174 -1.27 2.49 36.56
CA ASP A 174 -1.18 1.42 35.57
C ASP A 174 -2.34 1.59 34.56
N LYS A 175 -2.17 2.51 33.60
CA LYS A 175 -3.17 2.71 32.55
C LYS A 175 -3.28 1.42 31.75
N PRO A 176 -4.46 0.78 31.68
CA PRO A 176 -4.61 -0.47 30.97
C PRO A 176 -4.25 -0.28 29.50
N GLN A 177 -3.26 -1.04 29.06
CA GLN A 177 -2.79 -1.08 27.69
C GLN A 177 -3.92 -1.66 26.83
N SER A 178 -4.64 -0.82 26.08
CA SER A 178 -5.79 -1.28 25.29
C SER A 178 -5.32 -2.29 24.24
N THR A 179 -5.76 -3.54 24.36
CA THR A 179 -5.50 -4.58 23.38
C THR A 179 -6.49 -4.43 22.22
N MET A 180 -6.01 -4.50 20.99
CA MET A 180 -6.85 -4.36 19.79
C MET A 180 -6.75 -5.62 18.93
N SER A 181 -7.89 -6.28 18.70
CA SER A 181 -8.03 -7.37 17.74
C SER A 181 -8.50 -6.82 16.38
N ILE A 182 -7.94 -7.34 15.29
CA ILE A 182 -8.28 -6.91 13.93
C ILE A 182 -8.76 -8.12 13.14
N SER A 183 -9.95 -7.99 12.56
CA SER A 183 -10.55 -8.92 11.63
C SER A 183 -10.87 -8.22 10.31
N TYR A 184 -10.65 -8.88 9.18
CA TYR A 184 -11.07 -8.34 7.89
C TYR A 184 -11.66 -9.39 6.96
N ARG A 185 -12.47 -8.93 6.02
CA ARG A 185 -13.01 -9.72 4.90
C ARG A 185 -12.99 -8.89 3.63
N VAL A 186 -12.40 -9.42 2.58
CA VAL A 186 -12.40 -8.86 1.24
C VAL A 186 -13.19 -9.80 0.35
N ASN A 187 -14.24 -9.29 -0.27
CA ASN A 187 -15.07 -10.01 -1.23
C ASN A 187 -14.96 -9.34 -2.59
N ILE A 188 -14.58 -10.09 -3.61
CA ILE A 188 -14.52 -9.62 -4.99
C ILE A 188 -15.50 -10.45 -5.80
N VAL A 189 -16.49 -9.81 -6.42
CA VAL A 189 -17.54 -10.45 -7.20
C VAL A 189 -17.29 -10.22 -8.68
N ASP A 190 -17.38 -11.27 -9.49
CA ASP A 190 -17.30 -11.23 -10.96
C ASP A 190 -16.10 -10.42 -11.52
N ALA A 191 -14.90 -10.72 -11.01
CA ALA A 191 -13.68 -10.03 -11.43
C ALA A 191 -13.21 -10.49 -12.80
N GLN A 192 -12.73 -9.55 -13.60
CA GLN A 192 -12.17 -9.82 -14.92
C GLN A 192 -10.86 -9.06 -15.15
N VAL A 193 -9.83 -9.79 -15.53
CA VAL A 193 -8.53 -9.26 -15.95
C VAL A 193 -8.34 -9.56 -17.43
N ILE A 194 -8.03 -8.54 -18.22
CA ILE A 194 -7.83 -8.62 -19.66
C ILE A 194 -6.39 -8.19 -19.94
N LEU A 195 -5.60 -9.08 -20.53
CA LEU A 195 -4.21 -8.82 -20.91
C LEU A 195 -4.15 -8.65 -22.42
N ILE A 196 -3.75 -7.46 -22.88
CA ILE A 196 -3.64 -7.13 -24.30
C ILE A 196 -2.19 -7.24 -24.76
N ALA A 197 -1.97 -7.96 -25.87
CA ALA A 197 -0.64 -8.16 -26.44
C ALA A 197 -0.06 -6.86 -27.04
N ASN A 198 -0.84 -6.14 -27.85
CA ASN A 198 -0.41 -4.90 -28.50
C ASN A 198 -1.37 -3.73 -28.19
N PRO A 199 -0.97 -2.79 -27.31
CA PRO A 199 -1.82 -1.64 -26.95
C PRO A 199 -2.04 -0.62 -28.08
N LEU A 200 -1.32 -0.73 -29.21
CA LEU A 200 -1.41 0.20 -30.33
C LEU A 200 -2.51 -0.16 -31.33
N SER A 201 -3.02 -1.40 -31.26
CA SER A 201 -4.03 -1.92 -32.18
C SER A 201 -5.31 -2.31 -31.44
N THR A 202 -6.45 -1.78 -31.91
CA THR A 202 -7.77 -2.13 -31.36
C THR A 202 -8.20 -3.56 -31.68
N SER A 203 -7.59 -4.18 -32.69
CA SER A 203 -7.82 -5.58 -33.08
C SER A 203 -6.74 -6.52 -32.55
N SER A 204 -6.04 -6.13 -31.47
CA SER A 204 -5.04 -6.98 -30.83
C SER A 204 -5.68 -8.19 -30.17
N GLU A 205 -4.96 -9.31 -30.18
CA GLU A 205 -5.27 -10.47 -29.35
C GLU A 205 -5.17 -10.11 -27.86
N ALA A 206 -5.99 -10.78 -27.05
CA ALA A 206 -6.05 -10.59 -25.62
C ALA A 206 -6.36 -11.90 -24.88
N ILE A 207 -5.79 -12.05 -23.69
CA ILE A 207 -6.13 -13.11 -22.74
C ILE A 207 -7.14 -12.54 -21.76
N VAL A 208 -8.27 -13.23 -21.59
CA VAL A 208 -9.32 -12.83 -20.65
C VAL A 208 -9.40 -13.85 -19.53
N LEU A 209 -9.10 -13.42 -18.32
CA LEU A 209 -9.16 -14.22 -17.09
C LEU A 209 -10.31 -13.69 -16.25
N GLY A 210 -11.32 -14.52 -16.00
CA GLY A 210 -12.47 -14.18 -15.18
C GLY A 210 -12.62 -15.12 -14.00
N THR A 211 -13.08 -14.60 -12.87
CA THR A 211 -13.52 -15.40 -11.72
C THR A 211 -14.84 -14.88 -11.19
N LYS A 212 -15.71 -15.79 -10.77
CA LYS A 212 -17.03 -15.42 -10.25
C LYS A 212 -16.95 -14.80 -8.86
N GLN A 213 -16.03 -15.29 -8.03
CA GLN A 213 -15.88 -14.80 -6.67
C GLN A 213 -14.46 -15.06 -6.17
N VAL A 214 -13.96 -14.14 -5.35
CA VAL A 214 -12.75 -14.31 -4.53
C VAL A 214 -13.08 -13.80 -3.14
N LEU A 215 -12.88 -14.64 -2.12
CA LEU A 215 -13.10 -14.28 -0.73
C LEU A 215 -11.81 -14.47 0.07
N LEU A 216 -11.33 -13.37 0.67
CA LEU A 216 -10.19 -13.38 1.58
C LEU A 216 -10.66 -12.92 2.96
N SER A 217 -10.35 -13.65 4.03
CA SER A 217 -10.72 -13.22 5.38
C SER A 217 -9.71 -13.61 6.45
N GLN A 218 -9.62 -12.78 7.49
CA GLN A 218 -8.86 -13.04 8.71
C GLN A 218 -9.73 -12.67 9.93
N GLN A 219 -9.92 -13.61 10.85
CA GLN A 219 -10.57 -13.39 12.16
C GLN A 219 -9.71 -13.98 13.29
N HIS A 220 -9.13 -15.19 13.07
CA HIS A 220 -8.11 -15.82 13.91
C HIS A 220 -7.07 -16.63 13.11
N ALA A 221 -7.39 -16.93 11.85
CA ALA A 221 -6.52 -17.53 10.85
C ALA A 221 -6.85 -16.91 9.49
N LEU A 222 -5.92 -17.01 8.52
CA LEU A 222 -6.11 -16.53 7.16
C LEU A 222 -6.85 -17.60 6.34
N THR A 223 -7.90 -17.21 5.61
CA THR A 223 -8.63 -18.09 4.70
C THR A 223 -8.83 -17.39 3.35
N PHE A 224 -8.60 -18.14 2.27
CA PHE A 224 -8.80 -17.71 0.88
C PHE A 224 -9.65 -18.75 0.16
N GLN A 225 -10.72 -18.31 -0.50
CA GLN A 225 -11.70 -19.14 -1.22
C GLN A 225 -12.04 -18.55 -2.58
#